data_AF-A0A0P7UCM6-F1
#
_entry.id   AF-A0A0P7UCM6-F1
#
_cell.length_a   1.000
_cell.length_b   1.000
_cell.length_c   1.000
_cell.angle_alpha   90.00
_cell.angle_beta   90.00
_cell.angle_gamma   90.00
#
_symmetry.space_group_name_H-M   'P 1'
#
loop_
_entity.id
_entity.type
_entity.pdbx_description
1 polymer ?
#
loop_
_entity_poly.entity_id
_entity_poly.type
_entity_poly.pdbx_seq_one_letter_code
_entity_poly.pdbx_strand_id
1 'polypeptide(L)'
;DYCSNNNGTFRVITENIPCGTTGTTCSKAIKLFLGNNELILTDGNYQVIQRDNSVEVPYQIHVMGNYLVIEASNGLILMWDKKTSMFIKLSPTFKGQVCGLCGNYDGNENNDFTTRSQAVVVDAVEFGNSWKVSPTCPDVGILKDPCTFNPYRQETKDYADHSVTNYNDCNNGDISNNNPNLP
;
A
#
# COMPACT_ATOMS: atom_id res chain seq x y z
N ASP A 1 9.17 6.67 -8.35
CA ASP A 1 10.50 6.38 -8.92
C ASP A 1 11.62 7.30 -8.36
N TYR A 2 11.38 8.07 -7.29
CA TYR A 2 12.45 8.82 -6.61
C TYR A 2 13.32 7.89 -5.74
N CYS A 3 14.35 7.32 -6.35
CA CYS A 3 15.32 6.45 -5.68
C CYS A 3 16.73 7.04 -5.81
N SER A 4 17.56 6.92 -4.77
CA SER A 4 19.01 7.16 -4.84
C SER A 4 19.43 8.53 -5.41
N ASN A 5 18.80 9.62 -4.96
CA ASN A 5 19.04 11.01 -5.39
C ASN A 5 18.66 11.34 -6.84
N ASN A 6 17.92 10.48 -7.54
CA ASN A 6 17.35 10.83 -8.84
C ASN A 6 16.09 11.69 -8.68
N ASN A 7 15.96 12.68 -9.56
CA ASN A 7 14.69 13.37 -9.78
C ASN A 7 13.76 12.41 -10.52
N GLY A 8 12.90 11.72 -9.78
CA GLY A 8 11.86 10.86 -10.34
C GLY A 8 10.73 11.66 -11.00
N THR A 9 9.79 10.96 -11.60
CA THR A 9 8.56 11.51 -12.19
C THR A 9 7.36 11.42 -11.25
N PHE A 10 7.40 10.51 -10.26
CA PHE A 10 6.31 10.34 -9.29
C PHE A 10 6.76 9.79 -7.94
N ARG A 11 6.00 10.12 -6.90
CA ARG A 11 6.14 9.54 -5.55
C ARG A 11 4.77 9.35 -4.91
N VAL A 12 4.54 8.16 -4.36
CA VAL A 12 3.33 7.87 -3.57
C VAL A 12 3.72 7.80 -2.10
N ILE A 13 3.01 8.53 -1.24
CA ILE A 13 3.17 8.49 0.21
C ILE A 13 1.83 8.08 0.82
N THR A 14 1.87 7.10 1.72
CA THR A 14 0.74 6.77 2.59
C THR A 14 0.98 7.35 3.97
N GLU A 15 -0.04 7.98 4.54
CA GLU A 15 -0.07 8.40 5.94
C GLU A 15 -0.84 7.36 6.74
N ASN A 16 -0.10 6.61 7.56
CA ASN A 16 -0.65 5.57 8.40
C ASN A 16 -0.85 6.13 9.81
N ILE A 17 -2.11 6.16 10.27
CA ILE A 17 -2.44 6.57 11.64
C ILE A 17 -2.98 5.40 12.44
N PRO A 18 -2.85 5.39 13.78
CA PRO A 18 -3.48 4.38 14.61
C PRO A 18 -5.00 4.32 14.38
N CYS A 19 -5.50 3.12 14.10
CA CYS A 19 -6.93 2.83 13.95
C CYS A 19 -7.29 1.70 14.92
N GLY A 20 -8.20 1.98 15.87
CA GLY A 20 -8.53 1.05 16.95
C GLY A 20 -7.66 1.24 18.21
N THR A 21 -7.66 0.25 19.09
CA THR A 21 -7.05 0.34 20.43
C THR A 21 -5.83 -0.56 20.63
N THR A 22 -5.49 -1.40 19.65
CA THR A 22 -4.40 -2.39 19.72
C THR A 22 -3.05 -1.88 19.20
N GLY A 23 -3.00 -0.62 18.74
CA GLY A 23 -1.81 -0.03 18.12
C GLY A 23 -1.65 -0.35 16.63
N THR A 24 -2.63 -1.00 16.00
CA THR A 24 -2.69 -1.19 14.55
C THR A 24 -2.85 0.16 13.84
N THR A 25 -2.23 0.33 12.67
CA THR A 25 -2.37 1.54 11.87
C THR A 25 -3.09 1.26 10.56
N CYS A 26 -3.86 2.23 10.08
CA CYS A 26 -4.57 2.20 8.81
C CYS A 26 -4.09 3.36 7.96
N SER A 27 -4.03 3.18 6.65
CA SER A 27 -3.84 4.30 5.72
C SER A 27 -5.07 5.22 5.78
N LYS A 28 -4.85 6.50 6.09
CA LYS A 28 -5.91 7.52 6.15
C LYS A 28 -5.80 8.58 5.08
N ALA A 29 -4.60 8.82 4.59
CA ALA A 29 -4.37 9.73 3.47
C ALA A 29 -3.31 9.17 2.53
N ILE A 30 -3.52 9.39 1.24
CA ILE A 30 -2.57 9.07 0.19
C ILE A 30 -2.17 10.39 -0.47
N LYS A 31 -0.87 10.65 -0.56
CA LYS A 31 -0.32 11.79 -1.29
C LYS A 31 0.42 11.27 -2.52
N LEU A 32 -0.07 11.63 -3.69
CA LEU A 32 0.57 11.34 -4.96
C LEU A 32 1.25 12.60 -5.49
N PHE A 33 2.57 12.58 -5.54
CA PHE A 33 3.37 13.56 -6.27
C PHE A 33 3.52 13.06 -7.69
N LEU A 34 3.06 13.86 -8.65
CA LEU A 34 3.08 13.53 -10.07
C LEU A 34 3.46 14.78 -10.88
N GLY A 35 4.71 14.83 -11.35
CA GLY A 35 5.24 16.01 -12.01
C GLY A 35 5.22 17.25 -11.10
N ASN A 36 4.45 18.26 -11.49
CA ASN A 36 4.23 19.51 -10.74
C ASN A 36 2.99 19.51 -9.83
N ASN A 37 2.26 18.41 -9.78
CA ASN A 37 1.04 18.28 -8.99
C ASN A 37 1.25 17.39 -7.77
N GLU A 38 0.67 17.81 -6.65
CA GLU A 38 0.40 16.98 -5.48
C GLU A 38 -1.11 16.70 -5.43
N LEU A 39 -1.47 15.42 -5.48
CA LEU A 39 -2.83 14.96 -5.28
C LEU A 39 -2.94 14.39 -3.87
N ILE A 40 -3.84 14.93 -3.07
CA ILE A 40 -4.12 14.50 -1.70
C ILE A 40 -5.46 13.78 -1.69
N LEU A 41 -5.46 12.48 -1.42
CA LEU A 41 -6.64 11.62 -1.35
C LEU A 41 -6.92 11.33 0.12
N THR A 42 -8.04 11.83 0.65
CA THR A 42 -8.43 11.66 2.05
C THR A 42 -9.91 11.89 2.25
N ASP A 43 -10.49 11.29 3.28
CA ASP A 43 -11.90 11.44 3.67
C ASP A 43 -12.88 11.28 2.49
N GLY A 44 -12.64 10.25 1.66
CA GLY A 44 -13.41 9.92 0.46
C GLY A 44 -13.34 10.91 -0.70
N ASN A 45 -12.52 11.95 -0.60
CA ASN A 45 -12.35 13.01 -1.59
C ASN A 45 -10.89 13.15 -2.04
N TYR A 46 -10.65 14.03 -3.01
CA TYR A 46 -9.30 14.40 -3.43
C TYR A 46 -9.14 15.91 -3.59
N GLN A 47 -7.92 16.39 -3.41
CA GLN A 47 -7.50 17.77 -3.66
C GLN A 47 -6.25 17.76 -4.53
N VAL A 48 -6.12 18.75 -5.41
CA VAL A 48 -4.94 18.93 -6.27
C VAL A 48 -4.28 20.25 -5.92
N ILE A 49 -2.98 20.19 -5.62
CA ILE A 49 -2.14 21.34 -5.30
C ILE A 49 -1.00 21.40 -6.32
N GLN A 50 -0.83 22.53 -6.98
CA GLN A 50 0.33 22.75 -7.84
C GLN A 50 1.51 23.18 -6.97
N ARG A 51 2.62 22.44 -7.02
CA ARG A 51 3.78 22.69 -6.16
C ARG A 51 4.87 23.54 -6.84
N ASP A 52 5.24 23.22 -8.07
CA ASP A 52 6.52 23.68 -8.67
C ASP A 52 6.42 23.91 -10.21
N ASN A 53 7.51 24.41 -10.82
CA ASN A 53 7.73 24.43 -12.29
C ASN A 53 8.38 23.12 -12.81
N SER A 54 8.15 21.99 -12.15
CA SER A 54 8.59 20.67 -12.64
C SER A 54 7.82 20.26 -13.90
N VAL A 55 8.30 19.22 -14.57
CA VAL A 55 7.69 18.70 -15.80
C VAL A 55 6.25 18.28 -15.53
N GLU A 56 5.32 18.79 -16.34
CA GLU A 56 3.92 18.38 -16.30
C GLU A 56 3.80 16.93 -16.76
N VAL A 57 3.13 16.12 -15.96
CA VAL A 57 2.78 14.74 -16.31
C VAL A 57 1.27 14.70 -16.46
N PRO A 58 0.73 14.60 -17.69
CA PRO A 58 -0.70 14.50 -17.91
C PRO A 58 -1.30 13.29 -17.18
N TYR A 59 -2.48 13.49 -16.59
CA TYR A 59 -3.24 12.43 -15.95
C TYR A 59 -4.73 12.66 -16.11
N GLN A 60 -5.49 11.58 -15.93
CA GLN A 60 -6.95 11.59 -15.90
C GLN A 60 -7.42 10.99 -14.58
N ILE A 61 -8.53 11.53 -14.06
CA ILE A 61 -9.18 11.03 -12.85
C ILE A 61 -10.56 10.51 -13.23
N HIS A 62 -10.83 9.27 -12.84
CA HIS A 62 -12.10 8.59 -13.12
C HIS A 62 -12.66 7.99 -11.82
N VAL A 63 -13.98 7.88 -11.74
CA VAL A 63 -14.64 7.11 -10.68
C VAL A 63 -15.19 5.85 -11.32
N MET A 64 -14.72 4.69 -10.85
CA MET A 64 -15.15 3.37 -11.32
C MET A 64 -15.72 2.58 -10.14
N GLY A 65 -17.05 2.51 -10.05
CA GLY A 65 -17.73 1.96 -8.89
C GLY A 65 -17.35 2.71 -7.61
N ASN A 66 -16.78 2.00 -6.63
CA ASN A 66 -16.32 2.59 -5.37
C ASN A 66 -14.89 3.16 -5.44
N TYR A 67 -14.18 2.95 -6.55
CA TYR A 67 -12.79 3.37 -6.69
C TYR A 67 -12.67 4.74 -7.33
N LEU A 68 -11.77 5.56 -6.79
CA LEU A 68 -11.18 6.68 -7.49
C LEU A 68 -9.91 6.19 -8.19
N VAL A 69 -9.81 6.41 -9.50
CA VAL A 69 -8.72 5.93 -10.35
C VAL A 69 -8.00 7.10 -10.98
N ILE A 70 -6.70 7.19 -10.75
CA ILE A 70 -5.80 8.18 -11.34
C ILE A 70 -4.91 7.45 -12.33
N GLU A 71 -5.02 7.79 -13.60
CA GLU A 71 -4.22 7.21 -14.69
C GLU A 71 -3.31 8.29 -15.27
N ALA A 72 -2.00 8.10 -15.14
CA ALA A 72 -0.98 9.04 -15.58
C ALA A 72 -0.32 8.56 -16.89
N SER A 73 0.02 9.51 -17.76
CA SER A 73 0.60 9.22 -19.08
C SER A 73 1.99 8.58 -19.00
N ASN A 74 2.68 8.67 -17.86
CA ASN A 74 3.94 7.97 -17.62
C ASN A 74 3.77 6.47 -17.31
N GLY A 75 2.54 5.97 -17.25
CA GLY A 75 2.24 4.55 -17.01
C GLY A 75 2.02 4.19 -15.55
N LEU A 76 1.85 5.16 -14.65
CA LEU A 76 1.36 4.96 -13.29
C LEU A 76 -0.18 4.92 -13.27
N ILE A 77 -0.76 3.94 -12.60
CA ILE A 77 -2.18 3.91 -12.26
C ILE A 77 -2.31 3.73 -10.75
N LEU A 78 -3.06 4.63 -10.10
CA LEU A 78 -3.40 4.55 -8.69
C LEU A 78 -4.91 4.39 -8.54
N MET A 79 -5.35 3.33 -7.86
CA MET A 79 -6.76 3.07 -7.55
C MET A 79 -6.94 3.12 -6.05
N TRP A 80 -7.88 3.93 -5.56
CA TRP A 80 -8.17 4.09 -4.13
C TRP A 80 -9.65 3.81 -3.85
N ASP A 81 -9.93 2.98 -2.85
CA ASP A 81 -11.28 2.59 -2.45
C ASP A 81 -12.04 3.66 -1.65
N LYS A 82 -11.49 4.87 -1.56
CA LYS A 82 -12.00 6.00 -0.76
C LYS A 82 -11.95 5.78 0.76
N LYS A 83 -11.29 4.70 1.19
CA LYS A 83 -11.10 4.30 2.59
C LYS A 83 -9.61 4.02 2.82
N THR A 84 -9.25 2.75 3.03
CA THR A 84 -7.93 2.33 3.52
C THR A 84 -7.10 1.61 2.48
N SER A 85 -7.70 1.18 1.37
CA SER A 85 -7.06 0.31 0.40
C SER A 85 -6.70 1.08 -0.87
N MET A 86 -5.47 0.90 -1.31
CA MET A 86 -5.01 1.38 -2.60
C MET A 86 -4.29 0.29 -3.39
N PHE A 87 -4.38 0.40 -4.70
CA PHE A 87 -3.67 -0.44 -5.64
C PHE A 87 -2.82 0.45 -6.54
N ILE A 88 -1.56 0.07 -6.70
CA ILE A 88 -0.63 0.75 -7.59
C ILE A 88 -0.30 -0.22 -8.70
N LYS A 89 -0.50 0.21 -9.94
CA LYS A 89 -0.07 -0.51 -11.13
C LYS A 89 0.93 0.36 -11.88
N LEU A 90 2.02 -0.25 -12.30
CA LEU A 90 3.10 0.40 -13.02
C LEU A 90 3.27 -0.25 -14.38
N SER A 91 3.55 0.59 -15.38
CA SER A 91 4.08 0.14 -16.66
C SER A 91 5.39 -0.65 -16.46
N PRO A 92 5.66 -1.70 -17.26
CA PRO A 92 6.92 -2.45 -17.23
C PRO A 92 8.18 -1.58 -17.42
N THR A 93 8.04 -0.36 -17.93
CA THR A 93 9.12 0.62 -18.03
C THR A 93 9.74 0.98 -16.68
N PHE A 94 9.00 0.80 -15.57
CA PHE A 94 9.48 1.04 -14.21
C PHE A 94 10.17 -0.17 -13.56
N LYS A 95 10.35 -1.28 -14.29
CA LYS A 95 10.98 -2.50 -13.76
C LYS A 95 12.38 -2.21 -13.23
N GLY A 96 12.63 -2.44 -11.93
CA GLY A 96 13.90 -2.15 -11.28
C GLY A 96 14.23 -0.65 -11.11
N GLN A 97 13.28 0.25 -11.38
CA GLN A 97 13.46 1.72 -11.29
C GLN A 97 12.70 2.34 -10.11
N VAL A 98 12.02 1.54 -9.31
CA VAL A 98 11.28 1.98 -8.14
C VAL A 98 11.90 1.43 -6.86
N CYS A 99 11.49 1.99 -5.75
CA CYS A 99 11.91 1.60 -4.41
C CYS A 99 10.84 2.09 -3.43
N GLY A 100 10.78 1.45 -2.27
CA GLY A 100 9.83 1.78 -1.21
C GLY A 100 9.25 0.53 -0.59
N LEU A 101 8.17 0.72 0.16
CA LEU A 101 7.45 -0.38 0.82
C LEU A 101 6.84 -1.40 -0.16
N CYS A 102 6.71 -1.06 -1.45
CA CYS A 102 6.22 -1.96 -2.49
C CYS A 102 7.35 -2.68 -3.25
N GLY A 103 8.58 -2.69 -2.71
CA GLY A 103 9.73 -3.32 -3.35
C GLY A 103 10.34 -2.50 -4.49
N ASN A 104 11.11 -3.18 -5.34
CA ASN A 104 11.84 -2.55 -6.45
C ASN A 104 11.31 -2.90 -7.85
N TYR A 105 10.33 -3.81 -7.92
CA TYR A 105 9.69 -4.29 -9.15
C TYR A 105 10.69 -4.87 -10.16
N ASP A 106 11.74 -5.58 -9.74
CA ASP A 106 12.69 -6.25 -10.65
C ASP A 106 12.29 -7.70 -10.99
N GLY A 107 11.30 -8.25 -10.29
CA GLY A 107 10.82 -9.63 -10.43
C GLY A 107 11.52 -10.63 -9.50
N ASN A 108 12.33 -10.18 -8.55
CA ASN A 108 12.99 -11.00 -7.55
C ASN A 108 12.52 -10.62 -6.12
N GLU A 109 11.58 -11.38 -5.59
CA GLU A 109 11.02 -11.13 -4.24
C GLU A 109 12.06 -11.17 -3.11
N ASN A 110 13.20 -11.85 -3.29
CA ASN A 110 14.23 -11.98 -2.27
C ASN A 110 14.95 -10.66 -1.95
N ASN A 111 14.80 -9.62 -2.77
CA ASN A 111 15.40 -8.32 -2.54
C ASN A 111 14.37 -7.19 -2.35
N ASP A 112 13.08 -7.52 -2.25
CA ASP A 112 12.04 -6.49 -2.08
C ASP A 112 12.17 -5.75 -0.73
N PHE A 113 12.74 -6.41 0.28
CA PHE A 113 13.10 -5.78 1.56
C PHE A 113 14.42 -5.01 1.49
N THR A 114 14.54 -4.15 0.47
CA THR A 114 15.65 -3.21 0.35
C THR A 114 15.33 -1.92 1.11
N THR A 115 16.15 -1.59 2.10
CA THR A 115 16.02 -0.39 2.93
C THR A 115 16.31 0.89 2.15
N ARG A 116 15.93 2.06 2.70
CA ARG A 116 16.26 3.37 2.11
C ARG A 116 17.78 3.59 1.91
N SER A 117 18.63 2.96 2.71
CA SER A 117 20.09 2.98 2.58
C SER A 117 20.64 1.90 1.64
N GLN A 118 19.78 1.24 0.85
CA GLN A 118 20.13 0.21 -0.14
C GLN A 118 20.66 -1.11 0.46
N ALA A 119 20.46 -1.35 1.75
CA ALA A 119 20.75 -2.64 2.36
C ALA A 119 19.55 -3.58 2.24
N VAL A 120 19.78 -4.83 1.82
CA VAL A 120 18.75 -5.88 1.83
C VAL A 120 18.69 -6.48 3.23
N VAL A 121 17.49 -6.51 3.81
CA VAL A 121 17.24 -7.02 5.16
C VAL A 121 16.20 -8.13 5.14
N VAL A 122 16.17 -8.96 6.16
CA VAL A 122 15.16 -10.03 6.33
C VAL A 122 14.02 -9.61 7.25
N ASP A 123 14.28 -8.66 8.15
CA ASP A 123 13.31 -8.23 9.13
C ASP A 123 12.37 -7.16 8.55
N ALA A 124 11.07 -7.46 8.56
CA ALA A 124 10.06 -6.57 7.99
C ALA A 124 9.92 -5.26 8.78
N VAL A 125 10.21 -5.27 10.09
CA VAL A 125 10.13 -4.07 10.94
C VAL A 125 11.28 -3.14 10.64
N GLU A 126 12.51 -3.66 10.53
CA GLU A 126 13.69 -2.93 10.09
C GLU A 126 13.46 -2.31 8.69
N PHE A 127 12.98 -3.13 7.74
CA PHE A 127 12.61 -2.67 6.41
C PHE A 127 11.60 -1.52 6.46
N GLY A 128 10.48 -1.72 7.15
CA GLY A 128 9.39 -0.74 7.25
C GLY A 128 9.82 0.58 7.90
N ASN A 129 10.57 0.51 9.01
CA ASN A 129 11.08 1.69 9.71
C ASN A 129 12.04 2.50 8.85
N SER A 130 12.83 1.86 7.97
CA SER A 130 13.76 2.56 7.07
C SER A 130 13.06 3.49 6.07
N TRP A 131 11.78 3.23 5.76
CA TRP A 131 11.01 3.98 4.76
C TRP A 131 10.20 5.15 5.33
N LYS A 132 10.25 5.40 6.64
CA LYS A 132 9.58 6.56 7.26
C LYS A 132 9.97 7.87 6.57
N VAL A 133 8.99 8.75 6.41
CA VAL A 133 9.19 10.04 5.71
C VAL A 133 9.84 11.06 6.63
N SER A 134 9.44 11.10 7.91
CA SER A 134 10.01 11.99 8.92
C SER A 134 10.87 11.21 9.91
N PRO A 135 12.06 11.72 10.28
CA PRO A 135 12.87 11.12 11.35
C PRO A 135 12.19 11.22 12.73
N THR A 136 11.22 12.13 12.90
CA THR A 136 10.46 12.29 14.15
C THR A 136 9.42 11.19 14.37
N CYS A 137 9.11 10.39 13.34
CA CYS A 137 8.22 9.24 13.50
C CYS A 137 8.94 8.17 14.34
N PRO A 138 8.27 7.63 15.39
CA PRO A 138 8.85 6.58 16.21
C PRO A 138 9.02 5.30 15.40
N ASP A 139 10.02 4.51 15.76
CA ASP A 139 10.22 3.19 15.17
C ASP A 139 9.19 2.21 15.75
N VAL A 140 8.67 1.35 14.89
CA VAL A 140 7.89 0.19 15.31
C VAL A 140 8.85 -0.81 15.96
N GLY A 141 8.49 -1.31 17.14
CA GLY A 141 9.19 -2.40 17.81
C GLY A 141 8.55 -3.74 17.47
N ILE A 142 7.96 -4.39 18.47
CA ILE A 142 7.31 -5.70 18.28
C ILE A 142 5.92 -5.51 17.65
N LEU A 143 5.66 -6.21 16.55
CA LEU A 143 4.33 -6.34 15.99
C LEU A 143 3.44 -7.12 16.97
N LYS A 144 2.39 -6.46 17.44
CA LYS A 144 1.42 -7.06 18.36
C LYS A 144 0.27 -7.65 17.55
N ASP A 145 -0.03 -8.92 17.76
CA ASP A 145 -1.21 -9.54 17.18
C ASP A 145 -2.47 -8.98 17.87
N PRO A 146 -3.37 -8.27 17.16
CA PRO A 146 -4.59 -7.74 17.74
C PRO A 146 -5.49 -8.80 18.36
N CYS A 147 -5.43 -10.04 17.87
CA CYS A 147 -6.28 -11.14 18.33
C CYS A 147 -5.84 -11.65 19.72
N THR A 148 -4.54 -11.52 20.04
CA THR A 148 -4.03 -11.77 21.41
C THR A 148 -4.52 -10.74 22.42
N PHE A 149 -4.77 -9.50 21.98
CA PHE A 149 -5.28 -8.42 22.83
C PHE A 149 -6.80 -8.44 22.98
N ASN A 150 -7.52 -8.97 21.99
CA ASN A 150 -8.98 -9.07 22.04
C ASN A 150 -9.47 -10.46 21.61
N PRO A 151 -9.28 -11.48 22.46
CA PRO A 151 -9.61 -12.87 22.13
C PRO A 151 -11.10 -13.09 21.87
N TYR A 152 -11.99 -12.24 22.43
CA TYR A 152 -13.44 -12.31 22.16
C TYR A 152 -13.81 -12.04 20.70
N ARG A 153 -12.91 -11.45 19.90
CA ARG A 153 -13.11 -11.22 18.46
C ARG A 153 -12.47 -12.28 17.57
N GLN A 154 -11.80 -13.27 18.16
CA GLN A 154 -11.12 -14.35 17.44
C GLN A 154 -12.13 -15.15 16.59
N GLU A 155 -13.23 -15.60 17.18
CA GLU A 155 -14.23 -16.41 16.46
C GLU A 155 -14.82 -15.70 15.25
N THR A 156 -15.14 -14.40 15.39
CA THR A 156 -15.66 -13.60 14.27
C THR A 156 -14.62 -13.40 13.17
N LYS A 157 -13.35 -13.23 13.54
CA LYS A 157 -12.26 -13.20 12.57
C LYS A 157 -12.13 -14.52 11.84
N ASP A 158 -12.06 -15.63 12.56
CA ASP A 158 -11.83 -16.96 11.99
C ASP A 158 -12.96 -17.33 11.01
N TYR A 159 -14.21 -17.01 11.35
CA TYR A 159 -15.36 -17.18 10.44
C TYR A 159 -15.24 -16.34 9.15
N ALA A 160 -14.82 -15.07 9.28
CA ALA A 160 -14.63 -14.19 8.14
C ALA A 160 -13.49 -14.68 7.24
N ASP A 161 -12.36 -15.08 7.82
CA ASP A 161 -11.20 -15.60 7.09
C ASP A 161 -11.57 -16.89 6.35
N HIS A 162 -12.30 -17.81 6.99
CA HIS A 162 -12.75 -19.06 6.37
C HIS A 162 -13.69 -18.81 5.18
N SER A 163 -14.57 -17.82 5.28
CA SER A 163 -15.47 -17.44 4.19
C SER A 163 -14.71 -16.95 2.96
N VAL A 164 -13.60 -16.23 3.16
CA VAL A 164 -12.72 -15.77 2.07
C VAL A 164 -11.96 -16.93 1.43
N THR A 165 -11.46 -17.87 2.23
CA THR A 165 -10.79 -19.07 1.71
C THR A 165 -11.73 -19.89 0.82
N ASN A 166 -12.95 -20.18 1.29
CA ASN A 166 -13.93 -20.92 0.51
C ASN A 166 -14.30 -20.21 -0.81
N TYR A 167 -14.39 -18.88 -0.79
CA TYR A 167 -14.61 -18.10 -2.02
C TYR A 167 -13.45 -18.22 -3.01
N ASN A 168 -12.21 -18.20 -2.53
CA ASN A 168 -11.02 -18.37 -3.37
C ASN A 168 -10.93 -19.81 -3.94
N ASP A 169 -11.28 -20.82 -3.15
CA ASP A 169 -11.34 -22.21 -3.58
C ASP A 169 -12.42 -22.40 -4.67
N CYS A 170 -13.57 -21.74 -4.53
CA CYS A 170 -14.59 -21.70 -5.58
C CYS A 170 -14.08 -21.03 -6.88
N ASN A 171 -13.29 -19.98 -6.79
CA ASN A 171 -12.75 -19.29 -7.98
C ASN A 171 -11.62 -20.06 -8.66
N ASN A 172 -10.85 -20.86 -7.90
CA ASN A 172 -9.77 -21.69 -8.41
C ASN A 172 -10.24 -23.09 -8.87
N GLY A 173 -11.51 -23.43 -8.65
CA GLY A 173 -12.09 -24.71 -9.06
C GLY A 173 -11.75 -25.89 -8.15
N ASP A 174 -11.13 -25.65 -6.98
CA ASP A 174 -10.76 -26.68 -6.01
C ASP A 174 -11.89 -26.88 -4.97
N ILE A 175 -12.95 -27.57 -5.36
CA ILE A 175 -14.04 -27.94 -4.43
C ILE A 175 -13.67 -29.25 -3.70
N SER A 176 -12.60 -29.26 -2.90
CA SER A 176 -12.18 -30.48 -2.19
C SER A 176 -12.18 -30.39 -0.66
N ASN A 177 -12.34 -29.23 -0.05
CA ASN A 177 -12.24 -29.08 1.41
C ASN A 177 -13.41 -28.33 2.07
N ASN A 178 -14.65 -28.67 1.72
CA ASN A 178 -15.76 -28.39 2.61
C ASN A 178 -15.70 -29.39 3.78
N ASN A 179 -14.91 -29.08 4.80
CA ASN A 179 -14.99 -29.76 6.09
C ASN A 179 -16.26 -29.27 6.80
N PRO A 180 -17.31 -30.09 6.97
CA PRO A 180 -18.59 -29.64 7.50
C PRO A 180 -18.60 -29.54 9.04
N ASN A 181 -17.44 -29.65 9.69
CA ASN A 181 -17.33 -29.60 11.14
C ASN A 181 -16.59 -28.34 11.59
N LEU A 182 -17.37 -27.32 11.89
CA LEU A 182 -17.12 -26.38 12.98
C LEU A 182 -18.47 -26.13 13.70
N PRO A 183 -18.45 -25.88 15.01
CA PRO A 183 -19.65 -25.85 15.87
C PRO A 183 -20.66 -24.77 15.53
#